data_AF-A0A0C9YP35-F1
#
_entry.id   AF-A0A0C9YP35-F1
#
_cell.length_a   1.000
_cell.length_b   1.000
_cell.length_c   1.000
_cell.angle_alpha   90.00
_cell.angle_beta   90.00
_cell.angle_gamma   90.00
#
_symmetry.space_group_name_H-M   'P 1'
#
loop_
_entity.id
_entity.type
_entity.pdbx_description
1 polymer ?
#
loop_
_entity_poly.entity_id
_entity_poly.type
_entity_poly.pdbx_seq_one_letter_code
_entity_poly.pdbx_strand_id
1 'polypeptide(L)'
;MIQDIKVLQVKLDATMDEDEQRALAEDVAGKILWLFWCGICAEVDELLPKVVNYICREGIIQGLAEIHRVNPSPDPGDDQMHLQRIMLDAGASTSKYKLWLDNRLDGQVQTGALPP
;
A
#
# COMPACT_ATOMS: atom_id res chain seq x y z
N MET A 1 12.53 5.89 -0.25
CA MET A 1 11.27 5.50 -0.91
C MET A 1 11.42 5.26 -2.41
N ILE A 2 11.68 6.27 -3.26
CA ILE A 2 11.86 6.03 -4.72
C ILE A 2 13.07 5.15 -5.01
N GLN A 3 14.19 5.34 -4.31
CA GLN A 3 15.37 4.46 -4.46
C GLN A 3 15.07 3.02 -4.05
N ASP A 4 14.27 2.82 -2.99
CA ASP A 4 13.88 1.47 -2.54
C ASP A 4 13.02 0.77 -3.58
N ILE A 5 12.10 1.50 -4.22
CA ILE A 5 11.29 1.00 -5.35
C ILE A 5 12.20 0.57 -6.51
N LYS A 6 13.19 1.39 -6.88
CA LYS A 6 14.16 1.05 -7.93
C LYS A 6 14.97 -0.20 -7.61
N VAL A 7 15.45 -0.33 -6.36
CA VAL A 7 16.19 -1.51 -5.91
C VAL A 7 15.33 -2.77 -5.97
N LEU A 8 14.08 -2.69 -5.52
CA LEU A 8 13.14 -3.81 -5.57
C LEU A 8 12.77 -4.17 -7.02
N GLN A 9 12.66 -3.19 -7.90
CA GLN A 9 12.38 -3.42 -9.31
C GLN A 9 13.53 -4.15 -10.03
N VAL A 10 14.79 -3.74 -9.77
CA VAL A 10 15.96 -4.47 -10.30
C VAL A 10 15.98 -5.92 -9.80
N LYS A 11 15.60 -6.17 -8.55
CA LYS A 11 15.48 -7.55 -8.03
C LYS A 11 14.37 -8.33 -8.71
N LEU A 12 13.21 -7.71 -8.89
CA LEU A 12 12.05 -8.30 -9.56
C LEU A 12 12.41 -8.73 -10.99
N ASP A 13 13.09 -7.86 -11.74
CA ASP A 13 13.49 -8.13 -13.14
C ASP A 13 14.49 -9.29 -13.26
N ALA A 14 15.24 -9.58 -12.18
CA ALA A 14 16.23 -10.66 -12.13
C ALA A 14 15.69 -11.98 -11.59
N THR A 15 14.49 -11.99 -11.01
CA THR A 15 13.93 -13.14 -10.27
C THR A 15 13.12 -14.04 -11.18
N MET A 16 13.40 -15.35 -11.13
CA MET A 16 12.72 -16.37 -11.96
C MET A 16 11.72 -17.23 -11.17
N ASP A 17 11.79 -17.22 -9.84
CA ASP A 17 10.85 -17.93 -8.98
C ASP A 17 9.52 -17.19 -8.94
N GLU A 18 8.42 -17.84 -9.33
CA GLU A 18 7.12 -17.18 -9.51
C GLU A 18 6.56 -16.63 -8.18
N ASP A 19 6.77 -17.34 -7.07
CA ASP A 19 6.30 -16.91 -5.75
C ASP A 19 7.12 -15.72 -5.24
N GLU A 20 8.44 -15.75 -5.43
CA GLU A 20 9.35 -14.64 -5.15
C GLU A 20 9.00 -13.41 -5.99
N GLN A 21 8.77 -13.63 -7.29
CA GLN A 21 8.41 -12.59 -8.24
C GLN A 21 7.09 -11.94 -7.85
N ARG A 22 6.08 -12.72 -7.45
CA ARG A 22 4.80 -12.17 -6.98
C ARG A 22 4.98 -11.34 -5.70
N ALA A 23 5.75 -11.85 -4.73
CA ALA A 23 5.99 -11.13 -3.48
C ALA A 23 6.73 -9.80 -3.71
N LEU A 24 7.72 -9.77 -4.62
CA LEU A 24 8.43 -8.56 -5.03
C LEU A 24 7.53 -7.58 -5.79
N ALA A 25 6.69 -8.07 -6.70
CA ALA A 25 5.76 -7.24 -7.46
C ALA A 25 4.73 -6.56 -6.54
N GLU A 26 4.18 -7.30 -5.57
CA GLU A 26 3.26 -6.76 -4.58
C GLU A 26 3.92 -5.70 -3.68
N ASP A 27 5.17 -5.91 -3.26
CA ASP A 27 5.92 -4.91 -2.47
C ASP A 27 6.22 -3.63 -3.28
N VAL A 28 6.57 -3.77 -4.57
CA VAL A 28 6.78 -2.62 -5.47
C VAL A 28 5.48 -1.86 -5.68
N ALA A 29 4.40 -2.55 -6.02
CA ALA A 29 3.08 -1.95 -6.24
C ALA A 29 2.57 -1.25 -4.97
N GLY A 30 2.67 -1.89 -3.81
CA GLY A 30 2.28 -1.31 -2.53
C GLY A 30 3.03 -0.02 -2.21
N LYS A 31 4.35 0.02 -2.45
CA LYS A 31 5.16 1.23 -2.23
C LYS A 31 4.81 2.38 -3.19
N ILE A 32 4.51 2.07 -4.45
CA ILE A 32 4.05 3.06 -5.43
C ILE A 32 2.70 3.64 -5.01
N LEU A 33 1.74 2.78 -4.68
CA LEU A 33 0.42 3.19 -4.21
C LEU A 33 0.50 4.05 -2.95
N TRP A 34 1.32 3.64 -1.98
CA TRP A 34 1.51 4.40 -0.74
C TRP A 34 2.12 5.77 -0.99
N LEU A 35 3.10 5.89 -1.91
CA LEU A 35 3.69 7.17 -2.26
C LEU A 35 2.65 8.14 -2.84
N PHE A 36 1.79 7.66 -3.76
CA PHE A 36 0.70 8.47 -4.30
C PHE A 36 -0.33 8.83 -3.24
N TRP A 37 -0.72 7.89 -2.39
CA TRP A 37 -1.63 8.14 -1.29
C TRP A 37 -1.11 9.24 -0.36
N CYS A 38 0.17 9.19 0.04
CA CYS A 38 0.79 10.25 0.84
C CYS A 38 0.76 11.61 0.13
N GLY A 39 1.01 11.66 -1.18
CA GLY A 39 0.94 12.89 -1.96
C GLY A 39 -0.47 13.47 -1.99
N ILE A 40 -1.48 12.64 -2.27
CA ILE A 40 -2.90 13.04 -2.26
C ILE A 40 -3.31 13.52 -0.88
N CYS A 41 -2.95 12.79 0.19
CA CYS A 41 -3.23 13.20 1.57
C CYS A 41 -2.65 14.58 1.88
N ALA A 42 -1.39 14.83 1.50
CA ALA A 42 -0.76 16.13 1.73
C ALA A 42 -1.47 17.29 1.00
N GLU A 43 -1.88 17.08 -0.26
CA GLU A 43 -2.65 18.08 -1.02
C GLU A 43 -4.05 18.31 -0.41
N VAL A 44 -4.73 17.23 -0.02
CA VAL A 44 -6.04 17.29 0.62
C VAL A 44 -5.94 18.01 1.96
N ASP A 45 -4.93 17.71 2.78
CA ASP A 45 -4.71 18.35 4.08
C ASP A 45 -4.41 19.85 3.94
N GLU A 46 -3.81 20.29 2.82
CA GLU A 46 -3.59 21.71 2.55
C GLU A 46 -4.88 22.43 2.07
N LEU A 47 -5.68 21.77 1.24
CA LEU A 47 -6.88 22.35 0.63
C LEU A 47 -8.09 22.31 1.56
N LEU A 48 -8.24 21.25 2.35
CA LEU A 48 -9.41 21.01 3.20
C LEU A 48 -9.66 22.17 4.18
N PRO A 49 -8.66 22.74 4.89
CA PRO A 49 -8.89 23.89 5.77
C PRO A 49 -9.38 25.13 5.02
N LYS A 50 -8.91 25.36 3.78
CA LYS A 50 -9.32 26.50 2.95
C LYS A 50 -10.79 26.36 2.55
N VAL A 51 -11.20 25.15 2.14
CA VAL A 51 -12.59 24.85 1.78
C VAL A 51 -13.50 24.96 3.01
N VAL A 52 -13.10 24.40 4.16
CA VAL A 52 -13.87 24.47 5.41
C VAL A 52 -14.02 25.92 5.87
N ASN A 53 -12.94 26.72 5.84
CA ASN A 53 -12.99 28.13 6.21
C ASN A 53 -13.97 28.91 5.33
N TYR A 54 -13.92 28.69 4.01
CA TYR A 54 -14.84 29.29 3.07
C TYR A 54 -16.30 28.94 3.39
N ILE A 55 -16.60 27.65 3.58
CA ILE A 55 -17.96 27.21 3.91
C ILE A 55 -18.45 27.82 5.23
N CYS A 56 -17.59 27.86 6.25
CA CYS A 56 -17.93 28.50 7.53
C CYS A 56 -18.21 30.00 7.39
N ARG A 57 -17.44 30.72 6.57
CA ARG A 57 -17.63 32.14 6.31
C ARG A 57 -18.93 32.43 5.56
N GLU A 58 -19.24 31.62 4.55
CA GLU A 58 -20.43 31.80 3.72
C GLU A 58 -21.71 31.20 4.35
N GLY A 59 -21.59 30.56 5.52
CA GLY A 59 -22.74 29.97 6.22
C GLY A 59 -23.35 28.76 5.53
N ILE A 60 -22.63 28.10 4.61
CA ILE A 60 -23.11 26.98 3.78
C ILE A 60 -22.99 25.65 4.54
N ILE A 61 -23.52 25.59 5.76
CA ILE A 61 -23.42 24.41 6.65
C ILE A 61 -24.00 23.15 5.98
N GLN A 62 -24.98 23.34 5.08
CA GLN A 62 -25.60 22.27 4.31
C GLN A 62 -24.64 21.61 3.29
N GLY A 63 -23.68 22.36 2.74
CA GLY A 63 -22.67 21.84 1.80
C GLY A 63 -21.69 20.85 2.43
N LEU A 64 -21.42 20.96 3.74
CA LEU A 64 -20.59 19.99 4.47
C LEU A 64 -21.29 18.62 4.58
N ALA A 65 -22.62 18.61 4.76
CA ALA A 65 -23.39 17.38 4.83
C ALA A 65 -23.45 16.65 3.48
N GLU A 66 -23.40 17.38 2.37
CA GLU A 66 -23.38 16.82 1.02
C GLU A 66 -22.03 16.17 0.71
N ILE A 67 -20.91 16.78 1.08
CA ILE A 67 -19.56 16.19 0.93
C ILE A 67 -19.47 14.83 1.65
N HIS A 68 -20.02 14.74 2.87
CA HIS A 68 -20.04 13.49 3.63
C HIS A 68 -20.84 12.36 2.94
N ARG A 69 -21.84 12.71 2.12
CA ARG A 69 -22.70 11.77 1.39
C ARG A 69 -22.09 11.22 0.10
N VAL A 70 -21.04 11.84 -0.44
CA VAL A 70 -20.37 11.37 -1.68
C VAL A 70 -19.52 10.13 -1.43
N ASN A 71 -19.52 9.59 -0.20
CA ASN A 71 -18.79 8.36 0.12
C ASN A 71 -19.22 7.22 -0.83
N PRO A 72 -18.33 6.72 -1.69
CA PRO A 72 -18.69 5.66 -2.63
C PRO A 72 -19.00 4.37 -1.86
N SER A 73 -19.98 3.61 -2.37
CA SER A 73 -20.41 2.30 -1.89
C SER A 73 -19.23 1.40 -1.47
N PRO A 74 -19.29 0.71 -0.31
CA PRO A 74 -18.14 0.11 0.35
C PRO A 74 -17.88 -1.34 -0.06
N ASP A 75 -18.30 -1.78 -1.24
CA ASP A 75 -17.96 -3.13 -1.73
C ASP A 75 -16.89 -3.05 -2.82
N PRO A 76 -15.62 -2.78 -2.43
CA PRO A 76 -14.52 -2.90 -3.35
C PRO A 76 -14.45 -4.36 -3.79
N GLY A 77 -14.48 -4.61 -5.10
CA GLY A 77 -14.22 -5.95 -5.62
C GLY A 77 -12.86 -6.47 -5.14
N ASP A 78 -12.64 -7.79 -5.24
CA ASP A 78 -11.46 -8.49 -4.71
C ASP A 78 -10.12 -7.82 -5.08
N ASP A 79 -9.99 -7.35 -6.33
CA ASP A 79 -8.79 -6.67 -6.82
C ASP A 79 -8.52 -5.36 -6.06
N GLN A 80 -9.58 -4.58 -5.79
CA GLN A 80 -9.45 -3.32 -5.07
C GLN A 80 -9.11 -3.57 -3.60
N MET A 81 -9.70 -4.60 -2.97
CA MET A 81 -9.30 -5.03 -1.62
C MET A 81 -7.83 -5.45 -1.57
N HIS A 82 -7.37 -6.19 -2.57
CA HIS A 82 -5.97 -6.60 -2.65
C HIS A 82 -5.02 -5.39 -2.79
N LEU A 83 -5.34 -4.44 -3.68
CA LEU A 83 -4.54 -3.22 -3.87
C LEU A 83 -4.51 -2.35 -2.60
N GLN A 84 -5.65 -2.19 -1.93
CA GLN A 84 -5.71 -1.50 -0.64
C GLN A 84 -4.84 -2.20 0.40
N ARG A 85 -4.88 -3.54 0.43
CA ARG A 85 -4.09 -4.31 1.39
C ARG A 85 -2.59 -4.13 1.19
N ILE A 86 -2.07 -4.29 -0.04
CA ILE A 86 -0.64 -4.13 -0.31
C ILE A 86 -0.17 -2.68 -0.09
N MET A 87 -1.03 -1.69 -0.33
CA MET A 87 -0.76 -0.30 -0.02
C MET A 87 -0.62 -0.08 1.49
N LEU A 88 -1.55 -0.62 2.29
CA LEU A 88 -1.50 -0.52 3.76
C LEU A 88 -0.31 -1.26 4.35
N ASP A 89 0.01 -2.46 3.84
CA ASP A 89 1.20 -3.21 4.24
C ASP A 89 2.47 -2.38 4.00
N ALA A 90 2.58 -1.71 2.85
CA ALA A 90 3.70 -0.81 2.55
C ALA A 90 3.77 0.39 3.50
N GLY A 91 2.63 0.99 3.86
CA GLY A 91 2.54 2.03 4.87
C GLY A 91 2.97 1.57 6.27
N ALA A 92 2.67 0.31 6.62
CA ALA A 92 3.11 -0.34 7.85
C ALA A 92 4.56 -0.86 7.79
N SER A 93 5.29 -0.62 6.69
CA SER A 93 6.62 -1.18 6.44
C SER A 93 6.68 -2.72 6.47
N THR A 94 5.55 -3.37 6.22
CA THR A 94 5.44 -4.82 6.05
C THR A 94 5.82 -5.19 4.62
N SER A 95 6.69 -6.19 4.45
CA SER A 95 7.20 -6.63 3.15
C SER A 95 6.91 -8.11 2.98
N LYS A 96 6.09 -8.44 1.98
CA LYS A 96 5.76 -9.84 1.66
C LYS A 96 6.98 -10.59 1.16
N TYR A 97 7.89 -9.90 0.46
CA TYR A 97 9.16 -10.46 0.05
C TYR A 97 10.02 -10.89 1.25
N LYS A 98 10.14 -10.05 2.28
CA LYS A 98 10.86 -10.41 3.51
C LYS A 98 10.21 -11.58 4.23
N LEU A 99 8.87 -11.55 4.39
CA LEU A 99 8.13 -12.65 5.01
C LEU A 99 8.30 -13.97 4.25
N TRP A 100 8.32 -13.92 2.92
CA TRP A 100 8.58 -15.09 2.09
C TRP A 100 10.02 -15.61 2.26
N LEU A 101 11.03 -14.73 2.32
CA LEU A 101 12.42 -15.11 2.58
C LEU A 101 12.56 -15.79 3.95
N ASP A 102 11.96 -15.21 4.99
CA ASP A 102 12.02 -15.73 6.36
C ASP A 102 11.40 -17.13 6.44
N ASN A 103 10.22 -17.32 5.82
CA ASN A 103 9.55 -18.62 5.77
C ASN A 103 10.34 -19.69 4.99
N ARG A 104 11.07 -19.29 3.93
CA ARG A 104 11.95 -20.22 3.20
C ARG A 104 13.15 -20.66 4.02
N LEU A 105 13.74 -19.75 4.79
CA LEU A 105 14.87 -20.06 5.65
C LEU A 105 14.46 -21.04 6.76
N ASP A 106 13.29 -20.85 7.36
CA ASP A 106 12.76 -21.75 8.40
C ASP A 106 12.45 -23.17 7.87
N GLY A 107 11.96 -23.29 6.63
CA GLY A 107 11.71 -24.58 5.98
C GLY A 107 13.00 -25.38 5.66
N GLN A 108 14.11 -24.69 5.37
CA GLN A 108 15.41 -25.32 5.11
C GLN A 108 16.13 -25.77 6.41
N VAL A 109 15.94 -25.04 7.52
CA VAL A 109 16.50 -25.43 8.83
C VAL A 109 15.83 -26.72 9.35
N GLN A 110 14.54 -26.93 9.10
CA GLN A 110 13.84 -28.16 9.50
C GLN A 110 14.24 -29.40 8.68
N THR A 111 14.71 -29.22 7.44
CA THR A 111 15.11 -30.35 6.57
C THR A 111 16.59 -30.74 6.70
N GLY A 112 17.41 -29.91 7.35
CA GLY A 112 18.82 -30.21 7.64
C GLY A 112 19.09 -31.01 8.93
N ALA A 113 18.05 -31.29 9.72
CA ALA A 113 18.17 -31.94 11.04
C ALA A 113 17.61 -33.37 11.03
N LEU A 114 18.16 -34.25 10.20
CA LEU A 114 18.01 -35.69 10.38
C LEU A 114 19.33 -36.40 10.02
N PRO A 115 20.20 -36.73 10.99
CA PRO A 115 21.27 -37.69 10.76
C PRO A 115 20.76 -39.13 10.99
N PRO A 116 21.40 -40.13 10.36
CA PRO A 116 21.04 -41.55 10.48
C PRO A 116 21.30 -42.14 11.87
#